data_AF-A0A0Q9KCN6-F1
#
_entry.id   AF-A0A0Q9KCN6-F1
#
_cell.length_a   1.000
_cell.length_b   1.000
_cell.length_c   1.000
_cell.angle_alpha   90.00
_cell.angle_beta   90.00
_cell.angle_gamma   90.00
#
_symmetry.space_group_name_H-M   'P 1'
#
loop_
_entity.id
_entity.type
_entity.pdbx_description
1 polymer ?
#
loop_
_entity_poly.entity_id
_entity_poly.type
_entity_poly.pdbx_seq_one_letter_code
_entity_poly.pdbx_strand_id
1 'polypeptide(L)'
;MSDHDHKQKGKQHIDDPALDPYEIEFLPQFREGRGSRAPFVNQYGIVIGDHEYESPNSPLSQWSKETDPTVMAGDQWVHPFKDVGFQTDENRDIFEKGLPPQGGLFTHPDKNTAYGLNEPEKFPE
;
A
#
# COMPACT_ATOMS: atom_id res chain seq x y z
N MET A 1 6.92 10.58 -43.95
CA MET A 1 6.99 11.79 -43.12
C MET A 1 5.93 11.64 -42.05
N SER A 2 6.30 11.05 -40.91
CA SER A 2 5.38 10.85 -39.79
C SER A 2 6.14 11.17 -38.51
N ASP A 3 6.30 12.45 -38.23
CA ASP A 3 6.78 12.95 -36.96
C ASP A 3 5.56 13.12 -36.04
N HIS A 4 5.40 12.23 -35.06
CA HIS A 4 4.55 12.47 -33.90
C HIS A 4 5.44 12.96 -32.76
N ASP A 5 5.69 14.26 -32.79
CA ASP A 5 6.50 14.96 -31.80
C ASP A 5 5.63 15.32 -30.60
N HIS A 6 5.39 14.35 -29.70
CA HIS A 6 4.80 14.61 -28.39
C HIS A 6 5.88 15.15 -27.45
N LYS A 7 6.11 16.46 -27.55
CA LYS A 7 6.97 17.20 -26.61
C LYS A 7 6.26 17.40 -25.27
N GLN A 8 6.30 16.39 -24.40
CA GLN A 8 5.96 16.56 -22.98
C GLN A 8 7.06 17.40 -22.29
N LYS A 9 6.79 18.70 -22.11
CA LYS A 9 7.53 19.53 -21.15
C LYS A 9 7.11 19.12 -19.73
N GLY A 10 7.78 18.14 -19.15
CA GLY A 10 7.60 17.72 -17.76
C GLY A 10 8.87 17.96 -16.95
N LYS A 11 8.83 18.94 -16.05
CA LYS A 11 9.62 19.13 -14.81
C LYS A 11 9.13 20.47 -14.24
N GLN A 12 8.62 20.54 -13.02
CA GLN A 12 9.38 20.24 -11.82
C GLN A 12 8.48 19.68 -10.70
N HIS A 13 8.72 18.43 -10.32
CA HIS A 13 8.58 18.02 -8.93
C HIS A 13 9.88 18.43 -8.24
N ILE A 14 9.86 19.39 -7.33
CA ILE A 14 10.95 19.51 -6.37
C ILE A 14 10.32 19.33 -5.01
N ASP A 15 10.67 18.19 -4.49
CA ASP A 15 10.15 17.60 -3.29
C ASP A 15 11.45 17.04 -2.63
N ASP A 16 11.46 17.08 -1.30
CA ASP A 16 12.49 17.75 -0.50
C ASP A 16 13.67 16.83 -0.11
N PRO A 17 14.95 17.26 -0.27
CA PRO A 17 16.14 16.43 -0.01
C PRO A 17 16.33 15.88 1.42
N ALA A 18 15.45 16.19 2.37
CA ALA A 18 15.44 15.62 3.72
C ALA A 18 14.31 14.61 3.96
N LEU A 19 13.68 14.06 2.91
CA LEU A 19 12.66 13.03 3.07
C LEU A 19 13.18 11.82 3.87
N ASP A 20 12.36 11.38 4.81
CA ASP A 20 12.52 10.09 5.48
C ASP A 20 12.52 8.96 4.43
N PRO A 21 13.25 7.84 4.64
CA PRO A 21 13.35 6.76 3.65
C PRO A 21 12.01 6.18 3.18
N TYR A 22 10.94 6.39 3.93
CA TYR A 22 9.61 5.87 3.66
C TYR A 22 8.58 6.97 3.33
N GLU A 23 9.03 8.22 3.13
CA GLU A 23 8.24 9.25 2.46
C GLU A 23 8.50 9.24 0.95
N ILE A 24 7.54 9.76 0.21
CA ILE A 24 7.63 9.95 -1.23
C ILE A 24 7.20 11.37 -1.60
N GLU A 25 7.47 11.72 -2.85
CA GLU A 25 7.26 13.05 -3.37
C GLU A 25 5.81 13.30 -3.82
N PHE A 26 4.92 13.56 -2.85
CA PHE A 26 3.51 13.80 -3.14
C PHE A 26 3.28 15.02 -4.04
N LEU A 27 2.59 14.80 -5.16
CA LEU A 27 1.95 15.86 -5.94
C LEU A 27 1.07 16.77 -5.05
N PRO A 28 0.96 18.08 -5.32
CA PRO A 28 0.20 19.02 -4.49
C PRO A 28 -1.23 18.58 -4.18
N GLN A 29 -1.94 17.99 -5.14
CA GLN A 29 -3.31 17.52 -4.95
C GLN A 29 -3.46 16.36 -3.95
N PHE A 30 -2.40 15.60 -3.68
CA PHE A 30 -2.44 14.50 -2.71
C PHE A 30 -2.03 14.94 -1.31
N ARG A 31 -1.66 16.22 -1.13
CA ARG A 31 -1.28 16.78 0.18
C ARG A 31 -2.49 17.33 0.94
N GLU A 32 -3.49 17.81 0.23
CA GLU A 32 -4.68 18.41 0.83
C GLU A 32 -5.48 17.37 1.62
N GLY A 33 -5.79 17.68 2.89
CA GLY A 33 -6.60 16.81 3.76
C GLY A 33 -5.89 15.56 4.29
N ARG A 34 -4.60 15.35 4.01
CA ARG A 34 -3.88 14.11 4.37
C ARG A 34 -3.61 13.96 5.87
N GLY A 35 -3.38 15.07 6.58
CA GLY A 35 -3.15 15.10 8.03
C GLY A 35 -1.76 15.59 8.43
N SER A 36 -1.27 15.15 9.59
CA SER A 36 0.04 15.53 10.13
C SER A 36 1.18 14.73 9.48
N ARG A 37 2.37 15.35 9.33
CA ARG A 37 3.62 14.66 8.96
C ARG A 37 4.37 14.09 10.18
N ALA A 38 4.06 14.58 11.38
CA ALA A 38 4.71 14.12 12.60
C ALA A 38 4.20 12.71 12.95
N PRO A 39 5.09 11.82 13.42
CA PRO A 39 4.67 10.50 13.92
C PRO A 39 3.72 10.66 15.12
N PHE A 40 2.88 9.65 15.34
CA PHE A 40 1.91 9.65 16.44
C PHE A 40 1.82 8.26 17.09
N VAL A 41 1.33 8.18 18.33
CA VAL A 41 1.17 6.89 19.03
C VAL A 41 -0.29 6.45 18.95
N ASN A 42 -0.55 5.22 18.55
CA ASN A 42 -1.90 4.66 18.51
C ASN A 42 -2.35 4.10 19.87
N GLN A 43 -3.59 3.61 19.95
CA GLN A 43 -4.16 3.09 21.22
C GLN A 43 -3.43 1.87 21.79
N TYR A 44 -2.63 1.18 20.98
CA TYR A 44 -1.85 0.00 21.37
C TYR A 44 -0.41 0.35 21.77
N GLY A 45 -0.08 1.65 21.83
CA GLY A 45 1.26 2.13 22.18
C GLY A 45 2.27 2.02 21.05
N ILE A 46 1.83 1.77 19.82
CA ILE A 46 2.70 1.71 18.64
C ILE A 46 2.89 3.13 18.10
N VAL A 47 4.14 3.49 17.79
CA VAL A 47 4.45 4.72 17.08
C VAL A 47 4.20 4.49 15.59
N ILE A 48 3.34 5.31 14.99
CA ILE A 48 3.01 5.30 13.58
C ILE A 48 3.89 6.31 12.86
N GLY A 49 4.62 5.84 11.85
CA GLY A 49 5.57 6.63 11.06
C GLY A 49 7.02 6.58 11.54
N ASP A 50 7.39 5.63 12.41
CA ASP A 50 8.78 5.26 12.74
C ASP A 50 9.24 3.95 12.04
N HIS A 51 8.30 3.24 11.41
CA HIS A 51 8.49 2.02 10.61
C HIS A 51 8.78 0.74 11.39
N GLU A 52 8.88 0.81 12.72
CA GLU A 52 9.14 -0.37 13.56
C GLU A 52 7.83 -1.09 13.89
N TYR A 53 6.74 -0.35 14.08
CA TYR A 53 5.42 -0.88 14.44
C TYR A 53 5.43 -1.80 15.68
N GLU A 54 6.40 -1.62 16.58
CA GLU A 54 6.58 -2.46 17.77
C GLU A 54 5.91 -1.87 19.02
N SER A 55 5.26 -2.73 19.79
CA SER A 55 4.85 -2.44 21.17
C SER A 55 4.56 -3.76 21.89
N PRO A 56 4.93 -3.92 23.18
CA PRO A 56 4.68 -5.14 23.94
C PRO A 56 3.20 -5.56 23.99
N ASN A 57 2.29 -4.59 23.89
CA ASN A 57 0.85 -4.82 23.96
C ASN A 57 0.18 -4.78 22.59
N SER A 58 0.95 -4.75 21.50
CA SER A 58 0.38 -4.66 20.15
C SER A 58 -0.16 -6.00 19.66
N PRO A 59 -1.27 -5.98 18.88
CA PRO A 59 -1.73 -7.16 18.14
C PRO A 59 -0.68 -7.75 17.20
N LEU A 60 0.24 -6.94 16.67
CA LEU A 60 1.33 -7.40 15.80
C LEU A 60 2.36 -8.24 16.58
N SER A 61 2.79 -7.77 17.75
CA SER A 61 3.78 -8.46 18.58
C SER A 61 3.19 -9.66 19.34
N GLN A 62 1.86 -9.72 19.52
CA GLN A 62 1.15 -10.76 20.27
C GLN A 62 0.16 -11.56 19.41
N TRP A 63 0.39 -11.61 18.09
CA TRP A 63 -0.54 -12.23 17.15
C TRP A 63 -0.86 -13.69 17.49
N SER A 64 -2.15 -14.02 17.52
CA SER A 64 -2.65 -15.38 17.76
C SER A 64 -3.83 -15.73 16.83
N LYS A 65 -4.28 -16.98 16.84
CA LYS A 65 -5.45 -17.41 16.05
C LYS A 65 -6.76 -16.77 16.52
N GLU A 66 -6.77 -16.32 17.76
CA GLU A 66 -7.89 -15.68 18.44
C GLU A 66 -7.87 -14.14 18.27
N THR A 67 -6.80 -13.59 17.69
CA THR A 67 -6.70 -12.16 17.41
C THR A 67 -7.65 -11.81 16.26
N ASP A 68 -8.61 -10.92 16.53
CA ASP A 68 -9.51 -10.39 15.50
C ASP A 68 -8.71 -9.46 14.56
N PRO A 69 -8.55 -9.79 13.26
CA PRO A 69 -7.77 -8.96 12.34
C PRO A 69 -8.29 -7.52 12.19
N THR A 70 -9.57 -7.27 12.49
CA THR A 70 -10.16 -5.93 12.38
C THR A 70 -9.53 -4.93 13.34
N VAL A 71 -8.87 -5.38 14.42
CA VAL A 71 -8.14 -4.49 15.33
C VAL A 71 -6.99 -3.76 14.66
N MET A 72 -6.45 -4.33 13.56
CA MET A 72 -5.39 -3.76 12.74
C MET A 72 -5.91 -2.96 11.54
N ALA A 73 -7.19 -2.59 11.53
CA ALA A 73 -7.80 -1.77 10.51
C ALA A 73 -8.05 -0.32 10.98
N GLY A 74 -8.17 0.57 10.01
CA GLY A 74 -8.51 1.98 10.22
C GLY A 74 -7.31 2.91 10.39
N ASP A 75 -7.62 4.21 10.50
CA ASP A 75 -6.66 5.31 10.35
C ASP A 75 -5.53 5.32 11.39
N GLN A 76 -5.74 4.68 12.54
CA GLN A 76 -4.75 4.55 13.61
C GLN A 76 -3.53 3.68 13.27
N TRP A 77 -3.55 3.03 12.10
CA TRP A 77 -2.49 2.16 11.59
C TRP A 77 -1.78 2.74 10.36
N VAL A 78 -2.27 3.86 9.82
CA VAL A 78 -1.78 4.42 8.55
C VAL A 78 -1.19 5.79 8.82
N HIS A 79 0.10 5.96 8.52
CA HIS A 79 0.68 7.30 8.56
C HIS A 79 0.29 8.07 7.30
N PRO A 80 -0.18 9.32 7.42
CA PRO A 80 -0.52 10.16 6.29
C PRO A 80 0.57 10.26 5.21
N PHE A 81 1.85 10.33 5.58
CA PHE A 81 2.96 10.58 4.64
C PHE A 81 4.02 9.47 4.60
N LYS A 82 4.04 8.57 5.59
CA LYS A 82 5.18 7.68 5.92
C LYS A 82 4.70 6.25 6.02
N ASP A 83 4.57 5.59 4.88
CA ASP A 83 4.04 4.24 4.82
C ASP A 83 4.92 3.42 3.88
N VAL A 84 5.27 2.21 4.30
CA VAL A 84 6.07 1.26 3.49
C VAL A 84 5.42 0.99 2.13
N GLY A 85 4.09 1.04 2.06
CA GLY A 85 3.35 0.89 0.82
C GLY A 85 3.68 1.96 -0.21
N PHE A 86 4.08 3.17 0.19
CA PHE A 86 4.42 4.23 -0.77
C PHE A 86 5.68 3.94 -1.57
N GLN A 87 6.56 3.06 -1.11
CA GLN A 87 7.84 2.79 -1.76
C GLN A 87 7.73 1.96 -3.05
N THR A 88 6.57 1.33 -3.33
CA THR A 88 6.41 0.56 -4.58
C THR A 88 6.34 1.47 -5.79
N ASP A 89 6.90 1.03 -6.92
CA ASP A 89 6.93 1.82 -8.16
C ASP A 89 5.52 2.23 -8.61
N GLU A 90 4.53 1.35 -8.47
CA GLU A 90 3.14 1.63 -8.84
C GLU A 90 2.53 2.73 -7.96
N ASN A 91 2.82 2.74 -6.66
CA ASN A 91 2.28 3.74 -5.75
C ASN A 91 2.99 5.09 -5.94
N ARG A 92 4.31 5.08 -6.19
CA ARG A 92 5.05 6.29 -6.56
C ARG A 92 4.55 6.89 -7.87
N ASP A 93 4.22 6.06 -8.85
CA ASP A 93 3.62 6.50 -10.11
C ASP A 93 2.28 7.22 -9.89
N ILE A 94 1.47 6.75 -8.95
CA ILE A 94 0.22 7.42 -8.59
C ILE A 94 0.52 8.77 -7.94
N PHE A 95 1.34 8.80 -6.89
CA PHE A 95 1.47 9.97 -6.04
C PHE A 95 2.47 11.02 -6.52
N GLU A 96 3.54 10.62 -7.21
CA GLU A 96 4.58 11.51 -7.73
C GLU A 96 4.34 11.88 -9.20
N LYS A 97 3.68 11.03 -9.98
CA LYS A 97 3.42 11.26 -11.42
C LYS A 97 1.96 11.49 -11.75
N GLY A 98 1.04 11.21 -10.82
CA GLY A 98 -0.38 11.43 -11.01
C GLY A 98 -1.01 10.41 -11.96
N LEU A 99 -0.35 9.25 -12.14
CA LEU A 99 -0.89 8.20 -12.98
C LEU A 99 -2.12 7.59 -12.29
N PRO A 100 -3.19 7.31 -13.04
CA PRO A 100 -4.35 6.64 -12.46
C PRO A 100 -3.93 5.24 -11.98
N PRO A 101 -4.48 4.76 -10.85
CA PRO A 101 -4.22 3.41 -10.40
C PRO A 101 -4.60 2.42 -11.50
N GLN A 102 -3.70 1.50 -11.81
CA GLN A 102 -3.98 0.44 -12.77
C GLN A 102 -4.93 -0.56 -12.11
N GLY A 103 -6.22 -0.42 -12.43
CA GLY A 103 -7.23 -1.38 -12.03
C GLY A 103 -6.96 -2.73 -12.69
N GLY A 104 -6.38 -3.66 -11.93
CA GLY A 104 -6.40 -5.07 -12.31
C GLY A 104 -7.84 -5.60 -12.25
N LEU A 105 -8.19 -6.48 -13.17
CA LEU A 105 -9.31 -7.39 -12.94
C LEU A 105 -8.93 -8.25 -11.73
N PHE A 106 -9.40 -7.88 -10.53
CA PHE A 106 -9.36 -8.76 -9.36
C PHE A 106 -10.33 -9.92 -9.61
N THR A 107 -9.93 -10.85 -10.48
CA THR A 107 -10.65 -12.08 -10.72
C THR A 107 -10.05 -13.11 -9.79
N HIS A 108 -10.82 -13.53 -8.78
CA HIS A 108 -10.48 -14.75 -8.07
C HIS A 108 -10.48 -15.90 -9.09
N PRO A 109 -9.42 -16.74 -9.10
CA PRO A 109 -9.47 -17.98 -9.87
C PRO A 109 -10.73 -18.76 -9.49
N ASP A 110 -11.45 -19.26 -10.49
CA ASP A 110 -12.60 -20.16 -10.31
C ASP A 110 -12.20 -21.50 -9.68
N LYS A 111 -10.91 -21.82 -9.72
CA LYS A 111 -10.29 -23.05 -9.23
C LYS A 111 -9.41 -22.75 -8.02
N ASN A 112 -9.72 -23.37 -6.90
CA ASN A 112 -8.85 -23.41 -5.74
C ASN A 112 -7.97 -24.68 -5.75
N THR A 113 -7.13 -24.85 -4.74
CA THR A 113 -6.27 -26.04 -4.58
C THR A 113 -7.03 -27.36 -4.42
N ALA A 114 -8.34 -27.32 -4.21
CA ALA A 114 -9.21 -28.50 -4.14
C ALA A 114 -9.91 -28.82 -5.47
N TYR A 115 -9.72 -28.00 -6.51
CA TYR A 115 -10.29 -28.25 -7.82
C TYR A 115 -9.72 -29.54 -8.43
N GLY A 116 -10.59 -30.48 -8.80
CA GLY A 116 -10.21 -31.79 -9.36
C GLY A 116 -10.06 -32.93 -8.34
N LEU A 117 -10.08 -32.66 -7.03
CA LEU A 117 -9.98 -33.73 -6.00
C LEU A 117 -11.24 -34.60 -5.88
N ASN A 118 -12.38 -34.14 -6.41
CA ASN A 118 -13.66 -34.85 -6.37
C ASN A 118 -14.03 -35.48 -7.73
N GLU A 119 -13.10 -35.55 -8.70
CA GLU A 119 -13.40 -36.28 -9.93
C GLU A 119 -13.40 -37.79 -9.64
N PRO A 120 -14.53 -38.50 -9.81
CA PRO A 120 -14.55 -39.94 -9.65
C PRO A 120 -13.62 -40.56 -10.70
N GLU A 121 -12.70 -41.43 -10.28
CA GLU A 121 -11.87 -42.22 -11.18
C GLU A 121 -12.78 -42.92 -12.21
N LYS A 122 -12.65 -42.54 -13.48
CA LYS A 122 -13.27 -43.28 -14.58
C LYS A 122 -12.49 -44.57 -14.76
N PHE A 123 -12.96 -45.64 -14.15
CA PHE A 123 -12.49 -46.98 -14.46
C PHE A 123 -12.98 -47.37 -15.87
N PRO A 124 -12.08 -47.83 -16.77
CA PRO A 124 -12.50 -48.35 -18.07
C PRO A 124 -13.24 -49.69 -17.91
N GLU A 125 -14.28 -49.89 -18.73
CA GLU A 125 -15.08 -51.14 -18.84
C GLU A 125 -14.25 -52.36 -19.26
#